data_AF-A0A8C9MNC6-F1
#
_entry.id   AF-A0A8C9MNC6-F1
#
_cell.length_a   1.000
_cell.length_b   1.000
_cell.length_c   1.000
_cell.angle_alpha   90.00
_cell.angle_beta   90.00
_cell.angle_gamma   90.00
#
_symmetry.space_group_name_H-M   'P 1'
#
loop_
_entity.id
_entity.type
_entity.pdbx_description
1 polymer ?
#
loop_
_entity_poly.entity_id
_entity_poly.type
_entity_poly.pdbx_seq_one_letter_code
_entity_poly.pdbx_strand_id
1 'polypeptide(L)'
;TPSILGCQNWGRGLAGISSAGGKGRLEDPCLPSQQRLPTAEPCRLPLDEGSCQRYTLRWYYNQRARECRPFVYSGCQGNPNRFHSKEECELHSGRPN
;
A
#
# COMPACT_ATOMS: atom_id res chain seq x y z
N THR A 1 -19.60 12.96 -38.77
CA THR A 1 -19.91 14.15 -39.59
C THR A 1 -19.29 15.36 -38.93
N PRO A 2 -18.56 16.19 -39.68
CA PRO A 2 -17.79 17.32 -39.15
C PRO A 2 -18.68 18.56 -38.97
N SER A 3 -18.44 19.38 -37.96
CA SER A 3 -18.82 20.81 -37.91
C SER A 3 -18.03 21.44 -36.76
N ILE A 4 -16.86 22.02 -37.00
CA ILE A 4 -16.59 23.37 -37.54
C ILE A 4 -16.53 24.41 -36.40
N LEU A 5 -15.46 25.24 -36.47
CA LEU A 5 -15.21 26.51 -35.74
C LEU A 5 -14.83 26.37 -34.26
N GLY A 6 -13.71 26.86 -33.75
CA GLY A 6 -12.62 27.75 -34.21
C GLY A 6 -11.73 27.95 -32.95
N CYS A 7 -10.51 28.47 -32.91
CA CYS A 7 -9.65 29.26 -33.78
C CYS A 7 -8.23 29.08 -33.16
N GLN A 8 -7.21 28.63 -33.88
CA GLN A 8 -6.25 29.40 -34.69
C GLN A 8 -4.81 29.26 -34.14
N ASN A 9 -3.93 28.87 -35.05
CA ASN A 9 -2.50 28.57 -34.91
C ASN A 9 -1.66 29.71 -34.34
N TRP A 10 -0.62 29.36 -33.59
CA TRP A 10 0.61 30.15 -33.48
C TRP A 10 1.74 29.51 -34.28
N GLY A 11 2.43 30.36 -35.04
CA GLY A 11 3.22 30.03 -36.22
C GLY A 11 4.60 29.40 -35.98
N ARG A 12 5.14 28.89 -37.08
CA ARG A 12 6.49 28.31 -37.21
C ARG A 12 7.57 29.40 -37.11
N GLY A 13 8.68 29.07 -36.47
CA GLY A 13 9.95 29.80 -36.54
C GLY A 13 11.09 28.91 -36.07
N LEU A 14 12.07 28.68 -36.95
CA LEU A 14 13.23 27.79 -36.81
C LEU A 14 14.47 28.57 -36.32
N ALA A 15 15.27 28.00 -35.41
CA ALA A 15 16.75 28.06 -35.38
C ALA A 15 17.29 27.35 -34.13
N GLY A 16 18.28 26.46 -34.31
CA GLY A 16 18.88 25.66 -33.24
C GLY A 16 20.11 26.27 -32.57
N ILE A 17 20.59 25.59 -31.52
CA ILE A 17 22.00 25.47 -31.09
C ILE A 17 22.18 24.15 -30.33
N SER A 18 23.33 23.50 -30.53
CA SER A 18 23.74 22.22 -29.93
C SER A 18 24.10 22.31 -28.44
N SER A 19 23.92 21.17 -27.77
CA SER A 19 24.56 20.72 -26.52
C SER A 19 24.49 21.61 -25.28
N ALA A 20 23.65 21.21 -24.33
CA ALA A 20 23.89 21.39 -22.91
C ALA A 20 23.49 20.10 -22.18
N GLY A 21 24.44 19.51 -21.43
CA GLY A 21 24.17 18.35 -20.58
C GLY A 21 23.11 18.68 -19.53
N GLY A 22 22.03 17.90 -19.50
CA GLY A 22 20.99 17.95 -18.49
C GLY A 22 20.95 16.64 -17.71
N LYS A 23 21.26 16.69 -16.42
CA LYS A 23 21.07 15.57 -15.49
C LYS A 23 19.57 15.26 -15.38
N GLY A 24 19.21 13.97 -15.46
CA GLY A 24 17.83 13.53 -15.50
C GLY A 24 17.00 13.81 -14.24
N ARG A 25 15.68 13.76 -14.44
CA ARG A 25 14.60 13.38 -13.50
C ARG A 25 13.33 13.20 -14.38
N LEU A 26 12.97 11.98 -14.77
CA LEU A 26 11.97 11.09 -14.17
C LEU A 26 10.68 11.82 -13.76
N GLU A 27 9.56 11.36 -14.31
CA GLU A 27 8.19 11.87 -14.21
C GLU A 27 7.81 12.34 -12.80
N ASP A 28 7.15 13.50 -12.69
CA ASP A 28 6.71 14.04 -11.40
C ASP A 28 5.34 13.45 -10.95
N PRO A 29 5.25 12.96 -9.70
CA PRO A 29 4.12 12.21 -9.14
C PRO A 29 3.15 13.12 -8.39
N CYS A 30 1.85 12.81 -8.39
CA CYS A 30 0.95 12.92 -7.22
C CYS A 30 -0.52 12.68 -7.61
N LEU A 31 -0.91 11.40 -7.65
CA LEU A 31 -2.22 10.90 -7.21
C LEU A 31 -2.17 9.37 -7.25
N PRO A 32 -1.71 8.67 -6.19
CA PRO A 32 -2.18 7.31 -6.03
C PRO A 32 -3.64 7.44 -5.59
N SER A 33 -4.56 6.92 -6.40
CA SER A 33 -5.90 6.54 -5.96
C SER A 33 -5.77 5.52 -4.82
N GLN A 34 -5.34 5.97 -3.63
CA GLN A 34 -5.58 5.29 -2.39
C GLN A 34 -7.04 5.57 -2.02
N GLN A 35 -7.94 5.02 -2.83
CA GLN A 35 -9.19 4.55 -2.28
C GLN A 35 -8.79 3.48 -1.27
N ARG A 36 -8.56 3.92 -0.02
CA ARG A 36 -8.61 3.04 1.13
C ARG A 36 -10.06 2.55 1.13
N LEU A 37 -10.32 1.49 0.35
CA LEU A 37 -11.38 0.53 0.67
C LEU A 37 -11.29 0.36 2.18
N PRO A 38 -12.41 0.30 2.92
CA PRO A 38 -12.35 0.02 4.33
C PRO A 38 -11.73 -1.37 4.49
N THR A 39 -10.39 -1.43 4.48
CA THR A 39 -9.58 -2.55 4.87
C THR A 39 -9.98 -2.68 6.30
N ALA A 40 -10.81 -3.68 6.60
CA ALA A 40 -11.09 -4.05 7.97
C ALA A 40 -9.74 -4.03 8.68
N GLU A 41 -9.57 -3.07 9.59
CA GLU A 41 -8.29 -2.84 10.27
C GLU A 41 -7.79 -4.22 10.72
N PRO A 42 -6.59 -4.68 10.31
CA PRO A 42 -6.14 -6.05 10.56
C PRO A 42 -6.37 -6.51 12.00
N CYS A 43 -6.21 -5.62 12.98
CA CYS A 43 -6.47 -5.87 14.40
C CYS A 43 -7.94 -6.24 14.73
N ARG A 44 -8.90 -5.92 13.86
CA ARG A 44 -10.33 -6.22 14.00
C ARG A 44 -10.72 -7.58 13.43
N LEU A 45 -9.83 -8.26 12.71
CA LEU A 45 -10.10 -9.57 12.15
C LEU A 45 -9.91 -10.65 13.23
N PRO A 46 -10.64 -11.79 13.15
CA PRO A 46 -10.43 -12.91 14.06
C PRO A 46 -9.03 -13.52 13.87
N LEU A 47 -8.61 -14.38 14.80
CA LEU A 47 -7.45 -15.25 14.55
C LEU A 47 -7.79 -16.25 13.45
N ASP A 48 -6.88 -16.45 12.50
CA ASP A 48 -7.02 -17.44 11.44
C ASP A 48 -5.65 -18.10 11.17
N GLU A 49 -5.55 -19.38 11.56
CA GLU A 49 -4.34 -20.17 11.44
C GLU A 49 -4.08 -20.60 9.98
N GLY A 50 -5.12 -20.68 9.15
CA GLY A 50 -5.08 -21.34 7.85
C GLY A 50 -4.96 -22.86 7.94
N SER A 51 -4.88 -23.53 6.78
CA SER A 51 -5.02 -25.00 6.68
C SER A 51 -3.81 -25.74 6.08
N CYS A 52 -2.67 -25.06 5.93
CA CYS A 52 -1.43 -25.67 5.45
C CYS A 52 -0.67 -26.43 6.56
N GLN A 53 0.50 -26.99 6.23
CA GLN A 53 1.32 -27.80 7.14
C GLN A 53 2.73 -27.20 7.36
N ARG A 54 2.88 -25.88 7.19
CA ARG A 54 4.14 -25.16 7.42
C ARG A 54 3.97 -24.22 8.61
N TYR A 55 4.06 -24.80 9.80
CA TYR A 55 3.83 -24.11 11.05
C TYR A 55 4.92 -23.08 11.35
N THR A 56 4.52 -21.84 11.63
CA THR A 56 5.41 -20.75 12.05
C THR A 56 4.77 -19.97 13.18
N LEU A 57 5.58 -19.47 14.12
CA LEU A 57 5.09 -18.60 15.18
C LEU A 57 4.84 -17.20 14.62
N ARG A 58 3.67 -16.64 14.92
CA ARG A 58 3.25 -15.28 14.55
C ARG A 58 2.53 -14.61 15.71
N TRP A 59 2.26 -13.33 15.56
CA TRP A 59 1.51 -12.54 16.54
C TRP A 59 0.18 -12.08 15.95
N TYR A 60 -0.87 -12.09 16.76
CA TYR A 60 -2.18 -11.52 16.38
C TYR A 60 -2.67 -10.62 17.51
N TYR A 61 -3.51 -9.64 17.17
CA TYR A 61 -4.18 -8.83 18.15
C TYR A 61 -5.45 -9.53 18.65
N ASN A 62 -5.48 -9.84 19.94
CA ASN A 62 -6.65 -10.38 20.61
C ASN A 62 -7.53 -9.24 21.13
N GLN A 63 -8.64 -8.97 20.46
CA GLN A 63 -9.56 -7.88 20.85
C GLN A 63 -10.22 -8.06 22.21
N ARG A 64 -10.42 -9.31 22.66
CA ARG A 64 -11.06 -9.61 23.96
C ARG A 64 -10.12 -9.26 25.11
N ALA A 65 -8.87 -9.68 25.00
CA ALA A 65 -7.82 -9.34 25.97
C ALA A 65 -7.20 -7.96 25.72
N ARG A 66 -7.50 -7.35 24.58
CA ARG A 66 -6.91 -6.10 24.06
C ARG A 66 -5.40 -6.14 23.96
N GLU A 67 -4.79 -7.29 23.68
CA GLU A 67 -3.34 -7.44 23.67
C GLU A 67 -2.85 -8.30 22.50
N CYS A 68 -1.59 -8.14 22.12
CA CYS A 68 -0.93 -8.97 21.12
C CYS A 68 -0.49 -10.29 21.73
N ARG A 69 -0.93 -11.41 21.15
CA ARG A 69 -0.60 -12.76 21.62
C ARG A 69 0.06 -13.57 20.50
N PRO A 70 0.97 -14.50 20.85
CA PRO A 70 1.52 -15.43 19.87
C PRO A 70 0.47 -16.46 19.44
N PHE A 71 0.55 -16.93 18.20
CA PHE A 71 -0.22 -18.05 17.66
C PHE A 71 0.57 -18.82 16.60
N VAL A 72 0.11 -20.02 16.28
CA VAL A 72 0.69 -20.86 15.22
C VAL A 72 -0.01 -20.57 13.90
N TYR A 73 0.75 -20.12 12.91
CA TYR A 73 0.27 -19.95 11.55
C TYR A 73 0.67 -21.16 10.70
N SER A 74 -0.30 -21.77 10.03
CA SER A 74 -0.16 -22.97 9.21
C SER A 74 0.62 -22.77 7.91
N GLY A 75 0.97 -21.52 7.56
CA GLY A 75 1.88 -21.18 6.46
C GLY A 75 1.21 -20.74 5.16
N CYS A 76 -0.11 -20.84 5.05
CA CYS A 76 -0.90 -20.29 3.95
C CYS A 76 -2.28 -19.83 4.43
N GLN A 77 -3.02 -19.11 3.57
CA GLN A 77 -4.34 -18.56 3.90
C GLN A 77 -4.27 -17.63 5.12
N GLY A 78 -5.27 -17.67 5.99
CA GLY A 78 -5.35 -16.76 7.11
C GLY A 78 -5.88 -15.41 6.70
N ASN A 79 -5.76 -14.47 7.64
CA ASN A 79 -6.09 -13.08 7.40
C ASN A 79 -4.94 -12.14 7.85
N PRO A 80 -5.04 -10.84 7.55
CA PRO A 80 -4.03 -9.84 7.92
C PRO A 80 -3.77 -9.63 9.42
N ASN A 81 -4.58 -10.18 10.35
CA ASN A 81 -4.27 -10.15 11.79
C ASN A 81 -3.13 -11.11 12.14
N ARG A 82 -1.96 -10.87 11.54
CA ARG A 82 -0.79 -11.74 11.60
C ARG A 82 0.48 -10.92 11.39
N PHE A 83 1.22 -10.74 12.46
CA PHE A 83 2.44 -9.94 12.54
C PHE A 83 3.64 -10.84 12.84
N HIS A 84 4.84 -10.37 12.50
CA HIS A 84 6.10 -11.08 12.73
C HIS A 84 6.62 -10.91 14.16
N SER A 85 6.31 -9.79 14.81
CA SER A 85 6.70 -9.52 16.20
C SER A 85 5.56 -8.94 17.03
N LYS A 86 5.76 -8.92 18.35
CA LYS A 86 4.84 -8.31 19.29
C LYS A 86 4.76 -6.79 19.06
N GLU A 87 5.92 -6.16 18.85
CA GLU A 87 6.06 -4.72 18.65
C GLU A 87 5.34 -4.26 17.37
N GLU A 88 5.46 -5.03 16.29
CA GLU A 88 4.72 -4.77 15.03
C GLU A 88 3.21 -4.82 15.27
N CYS A 89 2.75 -5.83 16.00
CA CYS A 89 1.33 -5.96 16.36
C CYS A 89 0.85 -4.78 17.23
N GLU A 90 1.63 -4.37 18.23
CA GLU A 90 1.27 -3.26 19.14
C GLU A 90 1.23 -1.91 18.42
N LEU A 91 2.20 -1.67 17.53
CA LEU A 91 2.25 -0.50 16.66
C LEU A 91 1.00 -0.42 15.78
N HIS A 92 0.59 -1.54 15.17
CA HIS A 92 -0.61 -1.59 14.33
C HIS A 92 -1.92 -1.50 15.13
N SER A 93 -1.88 -1.89 16.41
CA SER A 93 -3.03 -1.83 17.32
C SER A 93 -3.25 -0.46 17.95
N GLY A 94 -2.37 0.52 17.67
CA GLY A 94 -2.42 1.86 18.25
C GLY A 94 -2.07 1.89 19.74
N ARG A 95 -1.31 0.89 20.23
CA ARG A 95 -0.81 0.85 21.62
C ARG A 95 0.65 1.31 21.61
N PRO A 96 0.97 2.55 22.03
CA PRO A 96 2.35 2.93 22.28
C PRO A 96 2.89 2.12 23.47
N ASN A 97 4.10 1.58 23.29
CA ASN A 97 4.89 0.82 24.26
C ASN A 97 5.18 1.65 25.52
#